data_AF-A0A423G4L4-F1
#
_entry.id   AF-A0A423G4L4-F1
#
_cell.length_a   1.000
_cell.length_b   1.000
_cell.length_c   1.000
_cell.angle_alpha   90.00
_cell.angle_beta   90.00
_cell.angle_gamma   90.00
#
_symmetry.space_group_name_H-M   'P 1'
#
loop_
_entity.id
_entity.type
_entity.pdbx_description
1 polymer ?
#
loop_
_entity_poly.entity_id
_entity_poly.type
_entity_poly.pdbx_seq_one_letter_code
_entity_poly.pdbx_strand_id
1 'polypeptide(L)'
;MQIQIIASTDRIDAKGLQERVSELLSELGNDHRKTVQADAYGANGLVDILEVRATDGQREIMVLNCSRLQIQAVLDWQSCVEDTNEFEDLVLYLVRLPDSNL
;
A
#
# COMPACT_ATOMS: atom_id res chain seq x y z
N MET A 1 -1.07 -3.29 12.93
CA MET A 1 -0.92 -2.99 11.49
C MET A 1 -1.18 -4.26 10.69
N GLN A 2 -2.03 -4.16 9.67
CA GLN A 2 -2.32 -5.21 8.71
C GLN A 2 -1.88 -4.77 7.31
N ILE A 3 -1.13 -5.63 6.61
CA ILE A 3 -0.67 -5.37 5.24
C ILE A 3 -1.30 -6.37 4.28
N GLN A 4 -1.92 -5.86 3.22
CA GLN A 4 -2.43 -6.65 2.10
C GLN A 4 -1.65 -6.31 0.84
N ILE A 5 -0.96 -7.29 0.27
CA ILE A 5 -0.22 -7.12 -0.99
C ILE A 5 -1.11 -7.57 -2.14
N ILE A 6 -1.33 -6.68 -3.11
CA ILE A 6 -2.17 -6.90 -4.28
C ILE A 6 -1.26 -6.81 -5.51
N ALA A 7 -0.99 -7.95 -6.12
CA ALA A 7 -0.10 -8.04 -7.28
C ALA A 7 -0.69 -8.95 -8.35
N SER A 8 -0.38 -8.66 -9.62
CA SER A 8 -0.63 -9.64 -10.69
C SER A 8 0.20 -10.89 -10.41
N THR A 9 -0.45 -12.04 -10.53
CA THR A 9 0.17 -13.37 -10.41
C THR A 9 -0.24 -14.19 -11.62
N ASP A 10 0.35 -15.36 -11.82
CA ASP A 10 -0.05 -16.27 -12.92
C ASP A 10 -1.55 -16.64 -12.91
N ARG A 11 -2.26 -16.36 -11.80
CA ARG A 11 -3.70 -16.59 -11.62
C ARG A 11 -4.57 -15.34 -11.77
N ILE A 12 -3.97 -14.14 -11.71
CA ILE A 12 -4.66 -12.85 -11.80
C ILE A 12 -3.98 -12.05 -12.91
N ASP A 13 -4.63 -12.03 -14.07
CA ASP A 13 -4.21 -11.21 -15.19
C ASP A 13 -4.31 -9.71 -14.86
N ALA A 14 -3.75 -8.86 -15.72
CA ALA A 14 -3.74 -7.41 -15.50
C ALA A 14 -5.17 -6.83 -15.34
N LYS A 15 -6.18 -7.47 -15.96
CA LYS A 15 -7.57 -7.04 -15.89
C LYS A 15 -8.19 -7.36 -14.52
N GLY A 16 -8.00 -8.58 -14.00
CA GLY A 16 -8.45 -8.94 -12.66
C GLY A 16 -7.79 -8.11 -11.56
N LEU A 17 -6.52 -7.71 -11.75
CA LEU A 17 -5.86 -6.78 -10.85
C LEU A 17 -6.54 -5.39 -10.87
N GLN A 18 -6.82 -4.86 -12.06
CA GLN A 18 -7.49 -3.56 -12.21
C GLN A 18 -8.90 -3.58 -11.61
N GLU A 19 -9.67 -4.65 -11.82
CA GLU A 19 -11.00 -4.81 -11.22
C GLU A 19 -10.91 -4.80 -9.69
N ARG A 20 -9.97 -5.56 -9.11
CA ARG A 20 -9.77 -5.59 -7.65
C ARG A 20 -9.35 -4.23 -7.08
N VAL A 21 -8.46 -3.52 -7.76
CA VAL A 21 -8.06 -2.16 -7.35
C VAL A 21 -9.24 -1.19 -7.42
N SER A 22 -10.06 -1.28 -8.47
CA SER A 22 -11.25 -0.45 -8.64
C SER A 22 -12.31 -0.73 -7.57
N GLU A 23 -12.52 -1.99 -7.21
CA GLU A 23 -13.42 -2.39 -6.12
C GLU A 23 -12.97 -1.79 -4.79
N LEU A 24 -11.69 -1.93 -4.45
CA LEU A 24 -11.13 -1.37 -3.21
C LEU A 24 -11.22 0.16 -3.17
N LEU A 25 -10.95 0.85 -4.28
CA LEU A 25 -11.13 2.30 -4.36
C LEU A 25 -12.59 2.72 -4.11
N SER A 26 -13.54 1.94 -4.65
CA SER A 26 -14.96 2.16 -4.42
C SER A 26 -15.35 1.94 -2.95
N GLU A 27 -14.83 0.89 -2.32
CA GLU A 27 -15.05 0.60 -0.89
C GLU A 27 -14.46 1.67 0.02
N LEU A 28 -13.27 2.20 -0.33
CA LEU A 28 -12.61 3.28 0.41
C LEU A 28 -13.33 4.63 0.27
N GLY A 29 -14.34 4.72 -0.60
CA GLY A 29 -15.19 5.89 -0.80
C GLY A 29 -14.67 6.91 -1.81
N ASN A 30 -13.77 6.51 -2.72
CA ASN A 30 -13.12 7.40 -3.71
C ASN A 30 -12.42 8.63 -3.10
N ASP A 31 -12.04 8.57 -1.82
CA ASP A 31 -11.28 9.65 -1.19
C ASP A 31 -9.81 9.56 -1.58
N HIS A 32 -9.38 10.45 -2.47
CA HIS A 32 -7.99 10.58 -2.91
C HIS A 32 -7.01 10.78 -1.76
N ARG A 33 -7.46 11.25 -0.58
CA ARG A 33 -6.60 11.36 0.60
C ARG A 33 -6.16 10.01 1.15
N LYS A 34 -6.90 8.94 0.85
CA LYS A 34 -6.60 7.56 1.24
C LYS A 34 -5.65 6.85 0.27
N THR A 35 -5.20 7.51 -0.81
CA THR A 35 -4.27 6.91 -1.77
C THR A 35 -2.89 7.55 -1.72
N VAL A 36 -1.84 6.72 -1.87
CA VAL A 36 -0.44 7.13 -2.01
C VAL A 36 0.09 6.58 -3.32
N GLN A 37 0.71 7.43 -4.14
CA GLN A 37 1.44 7.00 -5.34
C GLN A 37 2.89 6.70 -4.93
N ALA A 38 3.27 5.42 -4.90
CA ALA A 38 4.59 5.01 -4.40
C ALA A 38 5.74 5.45 -5.31
N ASP A 39 5.51 5.59 -6.61
CA ASP A 39 6.48 6.05 -7.60
C ASP A 39 7.04 7.46 -7.32
N ALA A 40 6.34 8.27 -6.54
CA ALA A 40 6.81 9.58 -6.06
C ALA A 40 7.85 9.49 -4.93
N TYR A 41 8.10 8.31 -4.36
CA TYR A 41 8.94 8.12 -3.18
C TYR A 41 10.00 7.03 -3.38
N GLY A 42 11.18 7.22 -2.77
CA GLY A 42 12.09 6.10 -2.52
C GLY A 42 11.52 5.12 -1.49
N ALA A 43 12.16 3.96 -1.30
CA ALA A 43 11.68 2.94 -0.35
C ALA A 43 11.49 3.48 1.08
N ASN A 44 12.50 4.19 1.62
CA ASN A 44 12.40 4.81 2.94
C ASN A 44 11.39 5.98 2.95
N GLY A 45 11.41 6.81 1.90
CA GLY A 45 10.48 7.94 1.79
C GLY A 45 9.01 7.51 1.74
N LEU A 46 8.72 6.30 1.24
CA LEU A 46 7.38 5.74 1.27
C LEU A 46 6.96 5.41 2.71
N VAL A 47 7.87 4.85 3.52
CA VAL A 47 7.60 4.58 4.94
C VAL A 47 7.35 5.90 5.68
N ASP A 48 8.21 6.91 5.47
CA ASP A 48 8.08 8.21 6.11
C ASP A 48 6.70 8.85 5.86
N ILE A 49 6.20 8.83 4.62
CA ILE A 49 4.88 9.41 4.32
C ILE A 49 3.73 8.57 4.88
N LEU A 50 3.87 7.25 4.94
CA LEU A 50 2.85 6.37 5.51
C LEU A 50 2.74 6.57 7.02
N GLU A 51 3.86 6.72 7.72
CA GLU A 51 3.91 7.07 9.13
C GLU A 51 3.21 8.41 9.38
N VAL A 52 3.57 9.46 8.64
CA VAL A 52 2.90 10.78 8.76
C VAL A 52 1.38 10.68 8.59
N ARG A 53 0.91 9.92 7.59
CA ARG A 53 -0.54 9.75 7.36
C ARG A 53 -1.22 8.95 8.46
N ALA A 54 -0.55 7.92 8.97
CA ALA A 54 -1.06 7.14 10.08
C ALA A 54 -1.12 8.00 11.37
N THR A 55 -0.10 8.81 11.65
CA THR A 55 -0.12 9.75 12.77
C THR A 55 -1.20 10.81 12.62
N ASP A 56 -1.51 11.25 11.40
CA ASP A 56 -2.63 12.17 11.08
C ASP A 56 -4.02 11.52 11.17
N GLY A 57 -4.09 10.26 11.62
CA GLY A 57 -5.35 9.55 11.89
C GLY A 57 -5.90 8.75 10.72
N GLN A 58 -5.17 8.64 9.59
CA GLN A 58 -5.56 7.71 8.54
C GLN A 58 -5.36 6.28 9.01
N ARG A 59 -6.37 5.44 8.81
CA ARG A 59 -6.37 4.02 9.23
C ARG A 59 -6.49 3.03 8.10
N GLU A 60 -6.89 3.49 6.92
CA GLU A 60 -6.90 2.70 5.70
C GLU A 60 -6.21 3.50 4.61
N ILE A 61 -5.10 2.98 4.10
CA ILE A 61 -4.30 3.63 3.06
C ILE A 61 -4.04 2.64 1.93
N MET A 62 -4.37 3.04 0.71
CA MET A 62 -4.06 2.30 -0.49
C MET A 62 -2.83 2.88 -1.18
N VAL A 63 -1.80 2.07 -1.35
CA VAL A 63 -0.53 2.46 -1.94
C VAL A 63 -0.44 1.87 -3.33
N LEU A 64 -0.42 2.74 -4.34
CA LEU A 64 -0.38 2.38 -5.75
C LEU A 64 1.05 2.33 -6.26
N ASN A 65 1.29 1.50 -7.28
CA ASN A 65 2.56 1.42 -8.03
C ASN A 65 3.78 1.05 -7.18
N CYS A 66 3.60 0.19 -6.18
CA CYS A 66 4.69 -0.27 -5.32
C CYS A 66 5.70 -1.11 -6.09
N SER A 67 6.98 -0.76 -5.98
CA SER A 67 8.10 -1.63 -6.32
C SER A 67 8.33 -2.70 -5.25
N ARG A 68 9.10 -3.74 -5.59
CA ARG A 68 9.47 -4.80 -4.63
C ARG A 68 10.24 -4.25 -3.42
N LEU A 69 11.12 -3.26 -3.64
CA LEU A 69 11.92 -2.65 -2.56
C LEU A 69 11.05 -1.83 -1.61
N GLN A 70 10.08 -1.09 -2.14
CA GLN A 70 9.10 -0.36 -1.35
C GLN A 70 8.23 -1.29 -0.50
N ILE A 71 7.75 -2.39 -1.09
CA ILE A 71 6.99 -3.39 -0.32
C ILE A 71 7.84 -3.93 0.83
N GLN A 72 9.10 -4.29 0.57
CA GLN A 72 9.98 -4.80 1.61
C GLN A 72 10.18 -3.78 2.74
N ALA A 73 10.42 -2.51 2.41
CA ALA A 73 10.58 -1.47 3.42
C ALA A 73 9.33 -1.30 4.32
N VAL A 74 8.13 -1.41 3.75
CA VAL A 74 6.88 -1.34 4.54
C VAL A 74 6.70 -2.58 5.43
N LEU A 75 7.09 -3.76 4.96
CA LEU A 75 7.09 -4.98 5.78
C LEU A 75 8.12 -4.89 6.92
N ASP A 76 9.31 -4.38 6.65
CA ASP A 76 10.34 -4.17 7.66
C ASP A 76 9.86 -3.16 8.72
N TRP A 77 9.17 -2.09 8.29
CA TRP A 77 8.53 -1.14 9.19
C TRP A 77 7.47 -1.79 10.08
N GLN A 78 6.59 -2.65 9.51
CA GLN A 78 5.61 -3.40 10.30
C GLN A 78 6.28 -4.21 11.43
N SER A 79 7.38 -4.90 11.14
CA SER A 79 8.13 -5.67 12.14
C SER A 79 8.76 -4.81 13.22
N CYS A 80 9.15 -3.56 12.91
CA CYS A 80 9.72 -2.64 13.90
C CYS A 80 8.68 -2.09 14.90
N VAL A 81 7.41 -1.95 14.48
CA VAL A 81 6.35 -1.31 15.27
C VAL A 81 5.34 -2.31 15.87
N GLU A 82 5.56 -3.60 15.65
CA GLU A 82 4.69 -4.67 16.16
C GLU A 82 4.60 -4.66 17.70
N ASP A 83 5.71 -4.36 18.38
CA ASP A 83 5.79 -4.33 19.85
C ASP A 83 5.23 -3.05 20.48
N THR A 84 5.10 -1.95 19.71
CA THR A 84 4.71 -0.63 20.25
C THR A 84 3.21 -0.37 20.19
N ASN A 85 2.47 -1.20 19.45
CA ASN A 85 1.03 -1.09 19.23
C ASN A 85 0.56 0.27 18.63
N GLU A 86 1.49 1.07 18.11
CA GLU A 86 1.25 2.45 17.65
C GLU A 86 0.32 2.52 16.43
N PHE A 87 0.36 1.48 15.60
CA PHE A 87 -0.40 1.39 14.35
C PHE A 87 -1.23 0.10 14.30
N GLU A 88 -1.76 -0.35 15.44
CA GLU A 88 -2.51 -1.62 15.56
C GLU A 88 -3.65 -1.72 14.53
N ASP A 89 -4.39 -0.63 14.36
CA ASP A 89 -5.58 -0.47 13.52
C ASP A 89 -5.29 0.02 12.08
N LEU A 90 -4.02 0.23 11.71
CA LEU A 90 -3.65 0.64 10.36
C LEU A 90 -3.73 -0.53 9.37
N VAL A 91 -4.49 -0.35 8.30
CA VAL A 91 -4.58 -1.27 7.15
C VAL A 91 -3.93 -0.63 5.93
N LEU A 92 -2.96 -1.33 5.34
CA LEU A 92 -2.27 -0.92 4.13
C LEU A 92 -2.56 -1.87 2.98
N TYR A 93 -3.01 -1.33 1.85
CA TYR A 93 -3.19 -2.07 0.60
C TYR A 93 -2.04 -1.72 -0.35
N LEU A 94 -1.02 -2.58 -0.44
CA LEU A 94 0.16 -2.37 -1.28
C LEU A 94 -0.08 -2.97 -2.66
N VAL A 95 -0.30 -2.12 -3.66
CA VAL A 95 -0.59 -2.52 -5.03
C VAL A 95 0.70 -2.51 -5.85
N ARG A 96 1.14 -3.69 -6.31
CA ARG A 96 2.21 -3.82 -7.30
C ARG A 96 1.61 -4.16 -8.65
N LEU A 97 1.66 -3.19 -9.57
CA LEU A 97 1.37 -3.47 -10.97
C LEU A 97 2.47 -4.38 -11.55
N PRO A 98 2.13 -5.27 -12.50
CA PRO A 98 3.14 -5.99 -13.26
C PRO A 98 4.09 -4.98 -13.87
N ASP A 99 5.39 -5.30 -13.88
CA ASP A 99 6.38 -4.48 -14.55
C ASP A 99 5.89 -4.32 -15.99
N SER A 100 5.38 -3.13 -16.33
CA SER A 100 4.95 -2.85 -17.69
C SER A 100 6.22 -2.92 -18.49
N ASN A 101 6.39 -3.98 -19.27
CA ASN A 101 7.43 -4.05 -20.29
C ASN A 101 7.15 -2.90 -21.26
N LEU A 102 7.72 -1.73 -20.95
CA LEU A 102 7.86 -0.60 -21.86
C LEU A 102 8.83 -0.99 -22.98
#